data_AF-A0A3S7XT62-F1
#
_entry.id   AF-A0A3S7XT62-F1
#
_cell.length_a   1.000
_cell.length_b   1.000
_cell.length_c   1.000
_cell.angle_alpha   90.00
_cell.angle_beta   90.00
_cell.angle_gamma   90.00
#
_symmetry.space_group_name_H-M   'P 1'
#
loop_
_entity.id
_entity.type
_entity.pdbx_description
1 polymer ?
#
loop_
_entity_poly.entity_id
_entity_poly.type
_entity_poly.pdbx_seq_one_letter_code
_entity_poly.pdbx_strand_id
1 'polypeptide(L)'
;MDRSCLDDRPGRETSTPGSTWMPAVADAASATTRAANQPAVSERACYLGSCDVTMRRLVPSLNPGGPVLRTSIVASLLVAALFGTMPASAQTPAPAAPAAPPEKIDYSKPETWLCRPGRTDDACAVDLTTTVVAANGTMTQETWAANPKAPIDCFYVYPTVSMDPATNSDMTAGNEERNVVRQQFARFASQCRPFAPLYRQVTLTGLRAVLASPKPTLDQGIQYDDVLNAWNYYLKNDNGGRPVVLIAHSQGSFILIRLIAEQIDGKPVQSQLVSAILMGTTIAVPKGKEVGGAFKSIPLCRKPGQTGCLISFATFRSTMPPPANTLFGKVDGEGMEAVCVNPAALAGGSGPLHAYLTGAGSLIVGGALQKQQWVTSGAAIETPFVSVPGLLTAQCARNENGHYLELTVHGDPADPRADDIPGDLAMLGRVQPNWGMHLVDVNLTMGNLVDIVAAQAKAFKR
;
A
#
# COMPACT_ATOMS: atom_id res chain seq x y z
N MET A 1 53.70 -24.14 -11.80
CA MET A 1 54.72 -24.28 -10.74
C MET A 1 54.13 -23.64 -9.48
N ASP A 2 53.77 -24.35 -8.42
CA ASP A 2 53.63 -25.79 -8.28
C ASP A 2 52.61 -26.15 -7.18
N ARG A 3 52.17 -27.41 -7.23
CA ARG A 3 51.44 -28.27 -6.29
C ARG A 3 51.79 -28.06 -4.79
N SER A 4 50.88 -28.09 -3.81
CA SER A 4 49.83 -29.06 -3.38
C SER A 4 50.31 -30.23 -2.50
N CYS A 5 49.81 -30.28 -1.25
CA CYS A 5 49.50 -31.44 -0.37
C CYS A 5 48.60 -30.90 0.79
N LEU A 6 47.71 -31.59 1.51
CA LEU A 6 47.32 -33.01 1.69
C LEU A 6 48.25 -33.95 2.47
N ASP A 7 47.78 -34.36 3.65
CA ASP A 7 47.77 -35.75 4.15
C ASP A 7 46.57 -35.94 5.12
N ASP A 8 46.28 -37.15 5.62
CA ASP A 8 44.93 -37.52 6.13
C ASP A 8 44.87 -38.47 7.38
N ARG A 9 43.72 -38.47 8.10
CA ARG A 9 43.20 -39.53 9.05
C ARG A 9 43.93 -39.82 10.39
N PRO A 10 43.41 -40.73 11.27
CA PRO A 10 42.05 -41.31 11.47
C PRO A 10 41.49 -41.00 12.91
N GLY A 11 40.33 -41.44 13.43
CA GLY A 11 39.30 -42.39 13.01
C GLY A 11 39.15 -43.59 13.98
N ARG A 12 38.07 -43.66 14.80
CA ARG A 12 37.56 -44.90 15.44
C ARG A 12 36.12 -44.77 15.96
N GLU A 13 35.30 -45.79 15.70
CA GLU A 13 33.89 -45.94 16.10
C GLU A 13 33.74 -46.70 17.43
N THR A 14 32.53 -46.69 18.05
CA THR A 14 31.84 -47.93 18.51
C THR A 14 30.36 -47.74 18.89
N SER A 15 29.52 -48.62 18.35
CA SER A 15 28.25 -49.20 18.88
C SER A 15 27.00 -48.35 19.24
N THR A 16 25.93 -48.69 18.49
CA THR A 16 24.45 -48.58 18.64
C THR A 16 23.87 -49.40 19.83
N PRO A 17 22.52 -49.50 20.10
CA PRO A 17 21.34 -49.20 19.25
C PRO A 17 20.08 -48.52 19.86
N GLY A 18 19.26 -47.94 18.96
CA GLY A 18 17.85 -48.35 18.79
C GLY A 18 16.72 -47.58 19.50
N SER A 19 15.89 -46.86 18.72
CA SER A 19 14.42 -47.02 18.70
C SER A 19 13.77 -46.18 17.59
N THR A 20 13.31 -46.82 16.53
CA THR A 20 12.51 -46.20 15.45
C THR A 20 11.02 -46.24 15.81
N TRP A 21 10.29 -45.16 15.52
CA TRP A 21 8.81 -45.15 15.55
C TRP A 21 8.26 -44.69 14.19
N MET A 22 7.46 -45.54 13.57
CA MET A 22 6.64 -45.27 12.39
C MET A 22 5.31 -46.05 12.52
N PRO A 23 4.26 -45.70 11.76
CA PRO A 23 2.89 -45.73 12.29
C PRO A 23 2.17 -47.09 12.17
N ALA A 24 1.16 -47.29 13.00
CA ALA A 24 0.24 -48.40 12.90
C ALA A 24 -0.95 -48.04 11.99
N VAL A 25 -1.17 -48.87 10.97
CA VAL A 25 -2.43 -48.97 10.22
C VAL A 25 -3.27 -50.07 10.87
N ALA A 26 -4.58 -49.86 10.99
CA ALA A 26 -5.53 -50.91 11.37
C ALA A 26 -6.75 -50.82 10.45
N ASP A 27 -7.24 -51.96 9.96
CA ASP A 27 -8.20 -52.06 8.88
C ASP A 27 -9.33 -53.06 9.22
N ALA A 28 -10.47 -52.88 8.55
CA ALA A 28 -11.62 -53.79 8.42
C ALA A 28 -12.36 -54.33 9.68
N ALA A 29 -13.64 -53.97 9.80
CA ALA A 29 -14.75 -54.95 9.81
C ALA A 29 -16.10 -54.29 9.46
N SER A 30 -16.96 -55.02 8.75
CA SER A 30 -18.20 -54.52 8.12
C SER A 30 -19.48 -54.96 8.86
N ALA A 31 -20.55 -54.17 8.73
CA ALA A 31 -21.93 -54.59 9.01
C ALA A 31 -22.93 -53.78 8.16
N THR A 32 -24.10 -54.37 7.88
CA THR A 32 -24.91 -54.05 6.69
C THR A 32 -26.38 -53.73 7.03
N THR A 33 -27.03 -52.97 6.13
CA THR A 33 -28.47 -52.98 5.79
C THR A 33 -29.45 -52.00 6.45
N ARG A 34 -30.17 -51.31 5.55
CA ARG A 34 -31.53 -50.70 5.58
C ARG A 34 -31.54 -49.16 5.55
N ALA A 35 -32.43 -48.47 4.83
CA ALA A 35 -33.28 -48.69 3.64
C ALA A 35 -34.33 -47.55 3.64
N ALA A 36 -34.76 -47.09 2.45
CA ALA A 36 -35.81 -46.06 2.23
C ALA A 36 -35.44 -44.63 2.75
N ASN A 37 -35.82 -43.52 2.10
CA ASN A 37 -36.78 -43.29 1.01
C ASN A 37 -36.33 -42.11 0.12
N GLN A 38 -36.60 -42.18 -1.20
CA GLN A 38 -36.88 -41.00 -2.03
C GLN A 38 -38.41 -40.84 -2.12
N PRO A 39 -38.90 -39.72 -2.66
CA PRO A 39 -39.32 -39.83 -4.06
C PRO A 39 -38.78 -38.69 -4.95
N ALA A 40 -38.52 -39.04 -6.20
CA ALA A 40 -38.37 -38.09 -7.29
C ALA A 40 -39.75 -37.57 -7.73
N VAL A 41 -39.78 -36.34 -8.26
CA VAL A 41 -40.83 -35.92 -9.21
C VAL A 41 -40.12 -35.58 -10.51
N SER A 42 -40.50 -36.28 -11.57
CA SER A 42 -40.14 -35.94 -12.94
C SER A 42 -41.38 -35.52 -13.69
N GLU A 43 -41.28 -34.51 -14.54
CA GLU A 43 -42.07 -34.51 -15.77
C GLU A 43 -41.34 -33.73 -16.87
N ARG A 44 -41.40 -34.26 -18.09
CA ARG A 44 -40.90 -33.65 -19.32
C ARG A 44 -42.10 -33.27 -20.19
N ALA A 45 -42.08 -32.09 -20.79
CA ALA A 45 -42.66 -31.90 -22.11
C ALA A 45 -42.02 -30.68 -22.81
N CYS A 46 -41.66 -30.83 -24.08
CA CYS A 46 -41.23 -29.73 -24.95
C CYS A 46 -42.46 -28.94 -25.45
N TYR A 47 -42.30 -27.67 -25.84
CA TYR A 47 -42.47 -27.26 -27.24
C TYR A 47 -42.02 -25.80 -27.50
N LEU A 48 -41.80 -25.51 -28.78
CA LEU A 48 -41.29 -24.27 -29.40
C LEU A 48 -41.93 -22.95 -28.92
N GLY A 49 -41.13 -21.87 -28.86
CA GLY A 49 -41.64 -20.50 -28.78
C GLY A 49 -40.57 -19.43 -28.53
N SER A 50 -40.18 -18.68 -29.56
CA SER A 50 -39.31 -17.49 -29.41
C SER A 50 -40.06 -16.36 -28.69
N CYS A 51 -39.41 -15.64 -27.77
CA CYS A 51 -39.92 -14.39 -27.23
C CYS A 51 -38.80 -13.35 -27.01
N ASP A 52 -38.93 -12.22 -27.70
CA ASP A 52 -38.19 -10.99 -27.42
C ASP A 52 -38.52 -10.44 -26.03
N VAL A 53 -37.50 -9.92 -25.34
CA VAL A 53 -37.66 -9.27 -24.02
C VAL A 53 -37.68 -7.75 -24.18
N THR A 54 -38.88 -7.21 -24.40
CA THR A 54 -39.09 -5.75 -24.40
C THR A 54 -39.28 -5.22 -22.99
N MET A 55 -38.41 -4.31 -22.54
CA MET A 55 -38.48 -3.74 -21.19
C MET A 55 -39.80 -2.98 -20.94
N ARG A 56 -40.51 -3.32 -19.85
CA ARG A 56 -41.47 -2.41 -19.20
C ARG A 56 -40.80 -1.68 -18.04
N ARG A 57 -40.73 -0.35 -18.11
CA ARG A 57 -40.57 0.50 -16.91
C ARG A 57 -41.92 1.04 -16.49
N LEU A 58 -42.24 0.90 -15.21
CA LEU A 58 -43.37 1.57 -14.55
C LEU A 58 -42.94 2.99 -14.14
N VAL A 59 -43.84 3.96 -14.32
CA VAL A 59 -43.77 5.32 -13.75
C VAL A 59 -45.15 5.62 -13.15
N PRO A 60 -45.25 6.17 -11.93
CA PRO A 60 -46.53 6.37 -11.27
C PRO A 60 -47.30 7.60 -11.79
N SER A 61 -48.62 7.56 -11.64
CA SER A 61 -49.56 8.58 -12.10
C SER A 61 -49.78 9.70 -11.09
N LEU A 62 -49.94 10.94 -11.57
CA LEU A 62 -50.77 11.96 -10.94
C LEU A 62 -51.63 12.67 -12.00
N ASN A 63 -52.88 12.95 -11.64
CA ASN A 63 -53.97 13.57 -12.40
C ASN A 63 -54.77 14.42 -11.37
N PRO A 64 -55.64 15.38 -11.72
CA PRO A 64 -56.01 15.87 -13.05
C PRO A 64 -55.90 17.41 -13.21
N GLY A 65 -56.17 17.91 -14.43
CA GLY A 65 -56.36 19.34 -14.72
C GLY A 65 -57.84 19.76 -14.86
N GLY A 66 -58.08 21.06 -14.93
CA GLY A 66 -59.38 21.70 -15.18
C GLY A 66 -59.21 23.22 -15.44
N PRO A 67 -60.08 23.88 -16.22
CA PRO A 67 -59.73 24.04 -17.65
C PRO A 67 -59.98 25.45 -18.27
N VAL A 68 -59.42 25.69 -19.47
CA VAL A 68 -59.69 26.77 -20.50
C VAL A 68 -59.65 28.26 -20.03
N LEU A 69 -59.16 29.26 -20.77
CA LEU A 69 -59.37 29.58 -22.20
C LEU A 69 -58.39 30.68 -22.71
N ARG A 70 -58.05 30.59 -24.01
CA ARG A 70 -57.43 31.56 -24.94
C ARG A 70 -57.50 33.06 -24.56
N THR A 71 -56.40 33.81 -24.78
CA THR A 71 -56.19 34.69 -25.97
C THR A 71 -54.78 35.30 -26.00
N SER A 72 -54.27 35.57 -27.21
CA SER A 72 -53.02 36.28 -27.44
C SER A 72 -53.29 37.77 -27.74
N ILE A 73 -52.63 38.70 -27.05
CA ILE A 73 -52.45 40.09 -27.54
C ILE A 73 -50.99 40.50 -27.30
N VAL A 74 -50.37 41.03 -28.36
CA VAL A 74 -49.03 41.63 -28.34
C VAL A 74 -49.15 43.08 -27.88
N ALA A 75 -48.32 43.51 -26.94
CA ALA A 75 -48.17 44.92 -26.56
C ALA A 75 -46.69 45.29 -26.46
N SER A 76 -46.20 46.03 -27.46
CA SER A 76 -44.84 46.55 -27.50
C SER A 76 -44.68 47.74 -26.56
N LEU A 77 -43.60 47.77 -25.77
CA LEU A 77 -43.14 48.98 -25.07
C LEU A 77 -41.67 49.25 -25.38
N LEU A 78 -41.46 50.21 -26.28
CA LEU A 78 -40.16 50.85 -26.50
C LEU A 78 -39.88 51.80 -25.33
N VAL A 79 -38.81 51.56 -24.59
CA VAL A 79 -38.22 52.55 -23.66
C VAL A 79 -36.85 52.92 -24.18
N ALA A 80 -36.73 54.13 -24.73
CA ALA A 80 -35.45 54.68 -25.15
C ALA A 80 -34.70 55.22 -23.92
N ALA A 81 -33.68 54.50 -23.47
CA ALA A 81 -32.76 54.97 -22.44
C ALA A 81 -31.57 55.72 -23.09
N LEU A 82 -31.41 56.98 -22.73
CA LEU A 82 -30.31 57.84 -23.20
C LEU A 82 -28.98 57.38 -22.58
N PHE A 83 -28.04 56.94 -23.42
CA PHE A 83 -26.69 56.60 -23.00
C PHE A 83 -25.85 57.87 -22.76
N GLY A 84 -25.76 58.30 -21.51
CA GLY A 84 -24.70 59.21 -21.05
C GLY A 84 -23.39 58.45 -20.87
N THR A 85 -22.42 58.64 -21.77
CA THR A 85 -21.10 57.99 -21.67
C THR A 85 -20.24 58.64 -20.59
N MET A 86 -20.34 58.17 -19.36
CA MET A 86 -19.27 58.39 -18.37
C MET A 86 -18.16 57.35 -18.58
N PRO A 87 -16.87 57.75 -18.62
CA PRO A 87 -15.77 56.81 -18.66
C PRO A 87 -15.70 56.07 -17.31
N ALA A 88 -16.19 54.83 -17.29
CA ALA A 88 -15.94 53.91 -16.19
C ALA A 88 -14.44 53.59 -16.18
N SER A 89 -13.67 54.31 -15.36
CA SER A 89 -12.29 53.96 -15.06
C SER A 89 -12.27 52.55 -14.48
N ALA A 90 -11.83 51.58 -15.29
CA ALA A 90 -11.65 50.21 -14.85
C ALA A 90 -10.55 50.19 -13.77
N GLN A 91 -10.97 50.23 -12.51
CA GLN A 91 -10.09 49.96 -11.39
C GLN A 91 -9.68 48.50 -11.48
N THR A 92 -8.48 48.26 -12.00
CA THR A 92 -7.83 46.95 -11.90
C THR A 92 -7.83 46.56 -10.42
N PRO A 93 -8.36 45.38 -10.05
CA PRO A 93 -8.27 44.90 -8.69
C PRO A 93 -6.81 44.92 -8.26
N ALA A 94 -6.51 45.56 -7.13
CA ALA A 94 -5.16 45.54 -6.59
C ALA A 94 -4.73 44.08 -6.41
N PRO A 95 -3.50 43.69 -6.80
CA PRO A 95 -3.04 42.33 -6.60
C PRO A 95 -3.16 41.98 -5.11
N ALA A 96 -3.82 40.85 -4.83
CA ALA A 96 -4.01 40.39 -3.47
C ALA A 96 -2.66 40.34 -2.75
N ALA A 97 -2.58 40.91 -1.55
CA ALA A 97 -1.37 40.87 -0.75
C ALA A 97 -0.93 39.39 -0.60
N PRO A 98 0.36 39.08 -0.75
CA PRO A 98 0.84 37.70 -0.63
C PRO A 98 0.39 37.15 0.72
N ALA A 99 -0.25 35.97 0.69
CA ALA A 99 -0.73 35.32 1.90
C ALA A 99 0.42 35.14 2.89
N ALA A 100 0.14 35.34 4.18
CA ALA A 100 1.14 35.14 5.23
C ALA A 100 1.72 33.72 5.12
N PRO A 101 3.03 33.52 5.37
CA PRO A 101 3.61 32.19 5.39
C PRO A 101 2.80 31.26 6.31
N PRO A 102 2.52 30.02 5.88
CA PRO A 102 1.73 29.08 6.66
C PRO A 102 2.40 28.86 8.02
N GLU A 103 1.58 28.80 9.08
CA GLU A 103 2.09 28.63 10.43
C GLU A 103 2.92 27.33 10.54
N LYS A 104 4.02 27.42 11.29
CA LYS A 104 4.91 26.30 11.54
C LYS A 104 4.28 25.35 12.56
N ILE A 105 4.19 24.06 12.19
CA ILE A 105 3.65 23.02 13.07
C ILE A 105 4.56 22.79 14.28
N ASP A 106 3.95 22.77 15.47
CA ASP A 106 4.63 22.48 16.73
C ASP A 106 4.61 20.97 17.03
N TYR A 107 5.68 20.29 16.60
CA TYR A 107 5.85 18.86 16.81
C TYR A 107 6.14 18.43 18.27
N SER A 108 6.18 19.36 19.23
CA SER A 108 6.21 18.99 20.65
C SER A 108 4.88 18.39 21.13
N LYS A 109 3.77 18.84 20.52
CA LYS A 109 2.40 18.49 20.87
C LYS A 109 2.06 17.05 20.44
N PRO A 110 1.47 16.21 21.32
CA PRO A 110 1.11 14.82 20.96
C PRO A 110 0.16 14.70 19.75
N GLU A 111 -0.72 15.67 19.52
CA GLU A 111 -1.70 15.71 18.43
C GLU A 111 -1.12 15.92 17.02
N THR A 112 0.13 16.37 16.93
CA THR A 112 0.84 16.48 15.64
C THR A 112 1.50 15.16 15.20
N TRP A 113 1.20 14.07 15.89
CA TRP A 113 1.69 12.72 15.59
C TRP A 113 0.53 11.73 15.50
N LEU A 114 0.51 10.93 14.43
CA LEU A 114 -0.36 9.76 14.32
C LEU A 114 0.12 8.64 15.24
N CYS A 115 1.43 8.38 15.25
CA CYS A 115 2.07 7.47 16.19
C CYS A 115 3.26 8.14 16.87
N ARG A 116 3.34 8.04 18.20
CA ARG A 116 4.48 8.48 19.02
C ARG A 116 4.39 7.80 20.40
N PRO A 117 5.43 7.09 20.87
CA PRO A 117 5.35 6.33 22.12
C PRO A 117 4.91 7.18 23.31
N GLY A 118 3.89 6.72 24.03
CA GLY A 118 3.30 7.43 25.17
C GLY A 118 2.06 8.28 24.85
N ARG A 119 1.64 8.37 23.57
CA ARG A 119 0.37 8.97 23.17
C ARG A 119 -0.82 8.08 23.59
N THR A 120 -1.88 8.69 24.12
CA THR A 120 -3.11 7.97 24.55
C THR A 120 -3.98 7.50 23.37
N ASP A 121 -4.03 8.30 22.30
CA ASP A 121 -4.80 8.04 21.09
C ASP A 121 -3.86 7.73 19.90
N ASP A 122 -2.96 6.76 20.10
CA ASP A 122 -1.94 6.40 19.11
C ASP A 122 -2.54 5.51 17.99
N ALA A 123 -2.38 5.93 16.73
CA ALA A 123 -2.92 5.21 15.58
C ALA A 123 -2.20 3.87 15.30
N CYS A 124 -1.02 3.64 15.90
CA CYS A 124 -0.32 2.36 15.87
C CYS A 124 -0.75 1.42 17.02
N ALA A 125 -1.50 1.90 18.01
CA ALA A 125 -2.03 1.09 19.12
C ALA A 125 -3.39 0.45 18.75
N VAL A 126 -3.38 -0.39 17.72
CA VAL A 126 -4.57 -1.01 17.12
C VAL A 126 -4.43 -2.54 17.04
N ASP A 127 -5.56 -3.26 16.91
CA ASP A 127 -5.54 -4.69 16.64
C ASP A 127 -5.07 -4.97 15.19
N LEU A 128 -4.09 -5.86 15.07
CA LEU A 128 -3.49 -6.33 13.83
C LEU A 128 -3.54 -7.87 13.70
N THR A 129 -4.39 -8.52 14.51
CA THR A 129 -4.70 -9.95 14.40
C THR A 129 -5.08 -10.31 12.97
N THR A 130 -4.64 -11.49 12.53
CA THR A 130 -4.74 -11.95 11.14
C THR A 130 -5.34 -13.34 11.07
N THR A 131 -6.32 -13.56 10.18
CA THR A 131 -6.73 -14.92 9.80
C THR A 131 -5.79 -15.42 8.71
N VAL A 132 -5.07 -16.50 9.00
CA VAL A 132 -4.24 -17.20 8.03
C VAL A 132 -5.10 -18.25 7.35
N VAL A 133 -5.25 -18.15 6.02
CA VAL A 133 -6.01 -19.10 5.20
C VAL A 133 -5.03 -20.01 4.46
N ALA A 134 -4.95 -21.27 4.90
CA ALA A 134 -4.12 -22.29 4.29
C ALA A 134 -4.70 -22.78 2.95
N ALA A 135 -3.88 -23.42 2.11
CA ALA A 135 -4.29 -23.92 0.78
C ALA A 135 -5.41 -24.98 0.81
N ASN A 136 -5.64 -25.64 1.95
CA ASN A 136 -6.78 -26.55 2.14
C ASN A 136 -8.03 -25.87 2.73
N GLY A 137 -8.05 -24.53 2.77
CA GLY A 137 -9.15 -23.73 3.33
C GLY A 137 -9.19 -23.65 4.86
N THR A 138 -8.24 -24.28 5.56
CA THR A 138 -8.16 -24.17 7.02
C THR A 138 -7.85 -22.74 7.42
N MET A 139 -8.68 -22.16 8.28
CA MET A 139 -8.45 -20.86 8.90
C MET A 139 -7.82 -21.03 10.27
N THR A 140 -6.75 -20.29 10.54
CA THR A 140 -6.16 -20.14 11.88
C THR A 140 -5.94 -18.67 12.22
N GLN A 141 -5.90 -18.33 13.50
CA GLN A 141 -5.70 -16.96 13.97
C GLN A 141 -4.24 -16.74 14.38
N GLU A 142 -3.58 -15.79 13.72
CA GLU A 142 -2.30 -15.23 14.13
C GLU A 142 -2.56 -13.99 14.99
N THR A 143 -2.19 -14.06 16.26
CA THR A 143 -2.24 -12.93 17.19
C THR A 143 -1.03 -12.01 16.99
N TRP A 144 -1.22 -10.71 17.15
CA TRP A 144 -0.14 -9.73 17.04
C TRP A 144 0.07 -8.96 18.35
N ALA A 145 1.32 -8.58 18.63
CA ALA A 145 1.67 -7.67 19.71
C ALA A 145 2.87 -6.78 19.32
N ALA A 146 2.87 -5.54 19.80
CA ALA A 146 4.02 -4.65 19.74
C ALA A 146 5.15 -5.12 20.67
N ASN A 147 6.39 -4.74 20.37
CA ASN A 147 7.55 -4.99 21.21
C ASN A 147 7.92 -3.73 22.00
N PRO A 148 7.55 -3.62 23.30
CA PRO A 148 7.86 -2.45 24.11
C PRO A 148 9.36 -2.26 24.39
N LYS A 149 10.20 -3.25 24.03
CA LYS A 149 11.67 -3.23 24.18
C LYS A 149 12.39 -3.18 22.83
N ALA A 150 11.71 -2.77 21.77
CA ALA A 150 12.29 -2.63 20.44
C ALA A 150 13.63 -1.86 20.46
N PRO A 151 14.71 -2.39 19.86
CA PRO A 151 16.06 -1.79 19.97
C PRO A 151 16.28 -0.59 19.04
N ILE A 152 15.42 -0.45 18.02
CA ILE A 152 15.48 0.57 16.97
C ILE A 152 14.16 1.36 16.90
N ASP A 153 14.15 2.41 16.09
CA ASP A 153 12.97 3.24 15.81
C ASP A 153 12.56 3.10 14.34
N CYS A 154 11.30 3.36 14.03
CA CYS A 154 10.86 3.58 12.65
C CYS A 154 10.23 4.95 12.54
N PHE A 155 10.63 5.70 11.50
CA PHE A 155 10.03 6.98 11.15
C PHE A 155 9.28 6.82 9.83
N TYR A 156 7.95 6.97 9.86
CA TYR A 156 7.06 6.70 8.74
C TYR A 156 6.41 7.96 8.20
N VAL A 157 6.55 8.18 6.89
CA VAL A 157 5.83 9.24 6.16
C VAL A 157 4.79 8.57 5.26
N TYR A 158 3.52 8.79 5.58
CA TYR A 158 2.40 8.11 4.96
C TYR A 158 2.02 8.72 3.59
N PRO A 159 1.27 8.01 2.72
CA PRO A 159 0.91 8.49 1.38
C PRO A 159 -0.24 9.51 1.41
N THR A 160 -0.58 10.09 0.26
CA THR A 160 -1.82 10.86 0.08
C THR A 160 -3.03 9.99 0.38
N VAL A 161 -3.78 10.35 1.44
CA VAL A 161 -5.03 9.70 1.83
C VAL A 161 -6.16 10.68 2.15
N SER A 162 -5.84 11.88 2.65
CA SER A 162 -6.84 12.86 3.11
C SER A 162 -7.92 13.15 2.06
N MET A 163 -9.16 13.14 2.55
CA MET A 163 -10.36 13.49 1.78
C MET A 163 -10.71 14.99 1.84
N ASP A 164 -9.84 15.83 2.41
CA ASP A 164 -10.10 17.25 2.57
C ASP A 164 -10.36 17.98 1.23
N PRO A 165 -11.19 19.03 1.23
CA PRO A 165 -11.53 19.79 0.03
C PRO A 165 -10.39 20.72 -0.44
N ALA A 166 -9.43 21.04 0.43
CA ALA A 166 -8.27 21.86 0.08
C ALA A 166 -7.19 21.05 -0.66
N THR A 167 -6.23 21.73 -1.30
CA THR A 167 -5.12 21.06 -2.01
C THR A 167 -4.21 20.28 -1.06
N ASN A 168 -4.01 20.81 0.15
CA ASN A 168 -3.30 20.16 1.25
C ASN A 168 -4.26 19.94 2.42
N SER A 169 -4.03 18.88 3.21
CA SER A 169 -4.87 18.58 4.37
C SER A 169 -4.72 19.61 5.47
N ASP A 170 -5.63 19.57 6.44
CA ASP A 170 -5.40 20.23 7.73
C ASP A 170 -4.45 19.41 8.64
N MET A 171 -4.46 19.70 9.94
CA MET A 171 -3.71 18.99 10.99
C MET A 171 -4.63 18.22 11.93
N THR A 172 -5.77 17.73 11.43
CA THR A 172 -6.75 16.92 12.15
C THR A 172 -6.79 15.53 11.52
N ALA A 173 -6.28 14.51 12.22
CA ALA A 173 -6.26 13.16 11.68
C ALA A 173 -7.68 12.59 11.51
N GLY A 174 -8.05 12.25 10.28
CA GLY A 174 -9.30 11.60 9.92
C GLY A 174 -9.26 10.08 10.10
N ASN A 175 -10.27 9.40 9.55
CA ASN A 175 -10.30 7.93 9.56
C ASN A 175 -9.29 7.35 8.57
N GLU A 176 -8.98 8.08 7.51
CA GLU A 176 -8.08 7.72 6.42
C GLU A 176 -6.60 7.73 6.86
N GLU A 177 -6.14 8.75 7.60
CA GLU A 177 -4.78 8.77 8.18
C GLU A 177 -4.58 7.62 9.17
N ARG A 178 -5.59 7.34 10.01
CA ARG A 178 -5.55 6.25 10.98
C ARG A 178 -5.58 4.88 10.30
N ASN A 179 -6.39 4.74 9.25
CA ASN A 179 -6.49 3.51 8.48
C ASN A 179 -5.21 3.23 7.70
N VAL A 180 -4.54 4.22 7.10
CA VAL A 180 -3.28 3.96 6.38
C VAL A 180 -2.15 3.58 7.32
N VAL A 181 -2.08 4.15 8.52
CA VAL A 181 -1.17 3.69 9.58
C VAL A 181 -1.43 2.21 9.94
N ARG A 182 -2.70 1.83 10.14
CA ARG A 182 -3.09 0.42 10.39
C ARG A 182 -2.66 -0.48 9.24
N GLN A 183 -2.87 -0.07 8.00
CA GLN A 183 -2.57 -0.85 6.78
C GLN A 183 -1.08 -0.97 6.46
N GLN A 184 -0.28 0.07 6.69
CA GLN A 184 1.08 0.20 6.17
C GLN A 184 2.19 0.32 7.23
N PHE A 185 1.89 0.59 8.51
CA PHE A 185 2.94 0.92 9.48
C PHE A 185 2.83 0.24 10.85
N ALA A 186 1.63 0.13 11.43
CA ALA A 186 1.47 -0.31 12.82
C ALA A 186 2.14 -1.67 13.15
N ARG A 187 2.19 -2.61 12.19
CA ARG A 187 2.81 -3.94 12.36
C ARG A 187 4.32 -3.87 12.64
N PHE A 188 5.01 -2.84 12.16
CA PHE A 188 6.44 -2.61 12.46
C PHE A 188 6.71 -2.33 13.94
N ALA A 189 5.69 -1.99 14.75
CA ALA A 189 5.84 -1.82 16.20
C ALA A 189 6.27 -3.13 16.92
N SER A 190 6.25 -4.28 16.25
CA SER A 190 6.88 -5.53 16.70
C SER A 190 8.42 -5.51 16.68
N GLN A 191 9.05 -4.60 15.92
CA GLN A 191 10.50 -4.52 15.74
C GLN A 191 11.11 -3.17 16.12
N CYS A 192 10.34 -2.08 16.03
CA CYS A 192 10.80 -0.72 16.26
C CYS A 192 9.81 0.11 17.08
N ARG A 193 10.26 1.21 17.71
CA ARG A 193 9.32 2.21 18.26
C ARG A 193 8.72 3.00 17.08
N PRO A 194 7.38 3.11 16.96
CA PRO A 194 6.76 3.78 15.82
C PRO A 194 6.69 5.30 16.01
N PHE A 195 7.17 6.05 15.01
CA PHE A 195 6.99 7.49 14.89
C PHE A 195 6.38 7.80 13.51
N ALA A 196 5.21 8.42 13.50
CA ALA A 196 4.54 8.86 12.27
C ALA A 196 3.98 10.27 12.51
N PRO A 197 4.62 11.33 11.98
CA PRO A 197 4.11 12.68 12.14
C PRO A 197 2.85 12.88 11.29
N LEU A 198 1.89 13.62 11.82
CA LEU A 198 0.84 14.22 11.02
C LEU A 198 1.46 15.39 10.24
N TYR A 199 1.12 15.55 8.97
CA TYR A 199 1.65 16.63 8.12
C TYR A 199 0.61 17.03 7.08
N ARG A 200 0.71 18.27 6.55
CA ARG A 200 -0.25 18.81 5.57
C ARG A 200 -0.02 18.22 4.17
N GLN A 201 -0.21 16.91 4.04
CA GLN A 201 -0.14 16.12 2.81
C GLN A 201 -0.92 16.79 1.66
N VAL A 202 -0.55 16.51 0.41
CA VAL A 202 -1.44 16.79 -0.73
C VAL A 202 -2.61 15.82 -0.64
N THR A 203 -3.83 16.35 -0.68
CA THR A 203 -5.09 15.57 -0.53
C THR A 203 -5.41 14.80 -1.81
N LEU A 204 -6.41 13.90 -1.76
CA LEU A 204 -6.96 13.30 -2.98
C LEU A 204 -7.58 14.35 -3.94
N THR A 205 -8.01 15.50 -3.41
CA THR A 205 -8.45 16.66 -4.20
C THR A 205 -7.26 17.30 -4.92
N GLY A 206 -6.20 17.65 -4.18
CA GLY A 206 -4.98 18.26 -4.73
C GLY A 206 -4.20 17.36 -5.68
N LEU A 207 -4.19 16.05 -5.44
CA LEU A 207 -3.45 15.07 -6.25
C LEU A 207 -3.91 15.06 -7.72
N ARG A 208 -5.20 15.32 -7.99
CA ARG A 208 -5.70 15.44 -9.37
C ARG A 208 -5.08 16.63 -10.11
N ALA A 209 -4.87 17.75 -9.43
CA ALA A 209 -4.20 18.92 -9.99
C ALA A 209 -2.70 18.67 -10.17
N VAL A 210 -2.04 17.98 -9.22
CA VAL A 210 -0.64 17.57 -9.36
C VAL A 210 -0.44 16.65 -10.56
N LEU A 211 -1.27 15.62 -10.73
CA LEU A 211 -1.18 14.68 -11.86
C LEU A 211 -1.53 15.30 -13.22
N ALA A 212 -2.23 16.43 -13.24
CA ALA A 212 -2.46 17.22 -14.44
C ALA A 212 -1.31 18.21 -14.76
N SER A 213 -0.34 18.38 -13.85
CA SER A 213 0.84 19.21 -14.08
C SER A 213 1.80 18.55 -15.08
N PRO A 214 2.44 19.31 -16.00
CA PRO A 214 3.54 18.81 -16.83
C PRO A 214 4.77 18.34 -16.03
N LYS A 215 4.87 18.75 -14.75
CA LYS A 215 5.90 18.33 -13.80
C LYS A 215 5.23 18.06 -12.45
N PRO A 216 4.69 16.85 -12.21
CA PRO A 216 4.10 16.50 -10.93
C PRO A 216 5.20 16.40 -9.86
N THR A 217 5.09 17.19 -8.79
CA THR A 217 5.95 17.09 -7.60
C THR A 217 5.08 16.87 -6.36
N LEU A 218 5.56 16.03 -5.43
CA LEU A 218 4.86 15.69 -4.18
C LEU A 218 5.72 16.00 -2.95
N ASP A 219 6.98 16.38 -3.15
CA ASP A 219 8.08 16.61 -2.19
C ASP A 219 8.42 18.11 -2.00
N GLN A 220 7.53 19.01 -2.43
CA GLN A 220 7.76 20.46 -2.47
C GLN A 220 6.63 21.24 -1.82
N GLY A 221 6.97 22.28 -1.05
CA GLY A 221 6.02 23.08 -0.29
C GLY A 221 5.76 22.51 1.10
N ILE A 222 4.62 22.90 1.69
CA ILE A 222 4.34 22.75 3.12
C ILE A 222 4.46 21.31 3.63
N GLN A 223 4.11 20.32 2.82
CA GLN A 223 4.21 18.92 3.22
C GLN A 223 5.66 18.46 3.45
N TYR A 224 6.62 18.99 2.70
CA TYR A 224 8.04 18.71 2.92
C TYR A 224 8.55 19.46 4.15
N ASP A 225 8.19 20.74 4.29
CA ASP A 225 8.62 21.57 5.41
C ASP A 225 8.10 21.02 6.75
N ASP A 226 6.86 20.55 6.79
CA ASP A 226 6.26 19.88 7.94
C ASP A 226 7.01 18.59 8.31
N VAL A 227 7.25 17.68 7.36
CA VAL A 227 7.98 16.43 7.60
C VAL A 227 9.43 16.68 8.00
N LEU A 228 10.10 17.69 7.42
CA LEU A 228 11.45 18.10 7.83
C LEU A 228 11.46 18.65 9.26
N ASN A 229 10.45 19.44 9.64
CA ASN A 229 10.29 19.92 11.01
C ASN A 229 10.04 18.77 12.00
N ALA A 230 9.20 17.79 11.64
CA ALA A 230 8.94 16.59 12.43
C ALA A 230 10.21 15.74 12.62
N TRP A 231 10.95 15.48 11.54
CA TRP A 231 12.21 14.74 11.56
C TRP A 231 13.25 15.39 12.48
N ASN A 232 13.43 16.71 12.35
CA ASN A 232 14.33 17.48 13.21
C ASN A 232 13.88 17.48 14.68
N TYR A 233 12.57 17.51 14.95
CA TYR A 233 12.03 17.36 16.30
C TYR A 233 12.32 15.97 16.87
N TYR A 234 11.99 14.91 16.13
CA TYR A 234 12.21 13.52 16.52
C TYR A 234 13.69 13.24 16.85
N LEU A 235 14.61 13.64 15.96
CA LEU A 235 16.05 13.48 16.18
C LEU A 235 16.53 14.17 17.47
N LYS A 236 16.02 15.37 17.76
CA LYS A 236 16.42 16.17 18.91
C LYS A 236 15.84 15.67 20.23
N ASN A 237 14.59 15.22 20.24
CA ASN A 237 13.82 15.03 21.48
C ASN A 237 13.43 13.57 21.79
N ASP A 238 13.26 12.71 20.77
CA ASP A 238 12.66 11.37 20.93
C ASP A 238 13.62 10.23 20.57
N ASN A 239 14.48 10.43 19.57
CA ASN A 239 15.37 9.40 19.03
C ASN A 239 16.50 8.99 19.99
N GLY A 240 17.18 9.95 20.61
CA GLY A 240 18.25 9.66 21.58
C GLY A 240 19.44 8.86 21.04
N GLY A 241 19.80 9.02 19.76
CA GLY A 241 20.91 8.30 19.12
C GLY A 241 20.58 6.84 18.77
N ARG A 242 19.29 6.53 18.57
CA ARG A 242 18.84 5.17 18.25
C ARG A 242 18.87 4.92 16.74
N PRO A 243 19.25 3.70 16.30
CA PRO A 243 19.17 3.36 14.89
C PRO A 243 17.71 3.45 14.41
N VAL A 244 17.52 3.93 13.18
CA VAL A 244 16.20 4.24 12.62
C VAL A 244 16.01 3.61 11.24
N VAL A 245 14.84 3.00 11.03
CA VAL A 245 14.33 2.64 9.70
C VAL A 245 13.46 3.80 9.20
N LEU A 246 13.70 4.23 7.97
CA LEU A 246 12.87 5.22 7.30
C LEU A 246 11.86 4.48 6.41
N ILE A 247 10.56 4.67 6.63
CA ILE A 247 9.51 3.97 5.88
C ILE A 247 8.62 4.99 5.19
N ALA A 248 8.23 4.75 3.95
CA ALA A 248 7.18 5.53 3.31
C ALA A 248 6.50 4.82 2.14
N HIS A 249 5.36 5.38 1.74
CA HIS A 249 4.65 5.02 0.52
C HIS A 249 4.22 6.27 -0.26
N SER A 250 4.17 6.18 -1.59
CA SER A 250 3.66 7.24 -2.49
C SER A 250 4.24 8.63 -2.20
N GLN A 251 3.41 9.65 -1.93
CA GLN A 251 3.86 11.00 -1.55
C GLN A 251 4.94 10.98 -0.46
N GLY A 252 4.76 10.20 0.60
CA GLY A 252 5.75 10.11 1.67
C GLY A 252 7.11 9.61 1.16
N SER A 253 7.12 8.73 0.16
CA SER A 253 8.35 8.25 -0.45
C SER A 253 9.04 9.35 -1.25
N PHE A 254 8.30 10.18 -2.01
CA PHE A 254 8.87 11.36 -2.67
C PHE A 254 9.48 12.34 -1.64
N ILE A 255 8.76 12.63 -0.55
CA ILE A 255 9.26 13.47 0.56
C ILE A 255 10.54 12.86 1.18
N LEU A 256 10.56 11.55 1.46
CA LEU A 256 11.72 10.90 2.05
C LEU A 256 12.90 10.74 1.08
N ILE A 257 12.70 10.59 -0.22
CA ILE A 257 13.79 10.66 -1.21
C ILE A 257 14.53 11.99 -1.07
N ARG A 258 13.78 13.10 -1.07
CA ARG A 258 14.35 14.43 -0.91
C ARG A 258 15.00 14.63 0.47
N LEU A 259 14.33 14.21 1.56
CA LEU A 259 14.86 14.32 2.92
C LEU A 259 16.15 13.51 3.09
N ILE A 260 16.21 12.29 2.56
CA ILE A 260 17.41 11.46 2.62
C ILE A 260 18.55 12.11 1.82
N ALA A 261 18.31 12.49 0.57
CA ALA A 261 19.33 13.08 -0.30
C ALA A 261 19.87 14.43 0.23
N GLU A 262 19.02 15.26 0.83
CA GLU A 262 19.42 16.55 1.38
C GLU A 262 19.97 16.46 2.81
N GLN A 263 19.43 15.60 3.68
CA GLN A 263 19.66 15.65 5.13
C GLN A 263 20.36 14.42 5.72
N ILE A 264 20.52 13.33 4.97
CA ILE A 264 21.06 12.06 5.50
C ILE A 264 22.26 11.58 4.67
N ASP A 265 22.12 11.43 3.36
CA ASP A 265 23.15 10.86 2.47
C ASP A 265 24.46 11.69 2.51
N GLY A 266 25.55 11.05 2.94
CA GLY A 266 26.86 11.68 3.18
C GLY A 266 26.96 12.51 4.47
N LYS A 267 25.92 12.53 5.32
CA LYS A 267 25.88 13.32 6.57
C LYS A 267 26.01 12.42 7.82
N PRO A 268 26.46 12.95 8.98
CA PRO A 268 26.69 12.14 10.19
C PRO A 268 25.48 11.31 10.66
N VAL A 269 24.25 11.78 10.43
CA VAL A 269 23.02 11.07 10.80
C VAL A 269 22.81 9.75 10.03
N GLN A 270 23.43 9.57 8.85
CA GLN A 270 23.40 8.30 8.12
C GLN A 270 23.98 7.12 8.91
N SER A 271 24.89 7.39 9.85
CA SER A 271 25.41 6.37 10.78
C SER A 271 24.32 5.69 11.63
N GLN A 272 23.11 6.27 11.70
CA GLN A 272 21.95 5.73 12.40
C GLN A 272 20.97 5.02 11.46
N LEU A 273 21.16 5.06 10.14
CA LEU A 273 20.22 4.50 9.16
C LEU A 273 20.30 2.96 9.16
N VAL A 274 19.29 2.30 9.70
CA VAL A 274 19.11 0.84 9.60
C VAL A 274 18.81 0.49 8.15
N SER A 275 17.79 1.12 7.56
CA SER A 275 17.45 1.02 6.14
C SER A 275 16.44 2.11 5.76
N ALA A 276 16.28 2.35 4.47
CA ALA A 276 15.17 3.11 3.91
C ALA A 276 14.27 2.15 3.12
N ILE A 277 12.96 2.20 3.35
CA ILE A 277 11.92 1.36 2.73
C ILE A 277 10.92 2.32 2.06
N LEU A 278 11.14 2.62 0.79
CA LEU A 278 10.46 3.69 0.05
C LEU A 278 9.64 3.07 -1.08
N MET A 279 8.33 2.91 -0.86
CA MET A 279 7.45 2.10 -1.70
C MET A 279 6.51 2.97 -2.55
N GLY A 280 5.90 2.42 -3.61
CA GLY A 280 4.89 3.13 -4.41
C GLY A 280 5.42 4.40 -5.07
N THR A 281 6.67 4.37 -5.54
CA THR A 281 7.37 5.50 -6.15
C THR A 281 8.40 5.00 -7.16
N THR A 282 9.13 5.91 -7.79
CA THR A 282 10.23 5.57 -8.68
C THR A 282 11.51 6.26 -8.23
N ILE A 283 12.54 5.46 -7.90
CA ILE A 283 13.88 5.93 -7.53
C ILE A 283 14.83 5.57 -8.66
N ALA A 284 15.66 6.51 -9.10
CA ALA A 284 16.64 6.28 -10.17
C ALA A 284 17.96 5.75 -9.62
N VAL A 285 18.46 4.68 -10.25
CA VAL A 285 19.81 4.11 -10.04
C VAL A 285 20.47 3.88 -11.40
N PRO A 286 21.80 4.01 -11.56
CA PRO A 286 22.46 3.67 -12.81
C PRO A 286 22.29 2.18 -13.13
N LYS A 287 22.03 1.86 -14.40
CA LYS A 287 21.67 0.52 -14.84
C LYS A 287 22.74 -0.50 -14.46
N GLY A 288 22.33 -1.60 -13.81
CA GLY A 288 23.24 -2.63 -13.31
C GLY A 288 24.18 -2.16 -12.17
N LYS A 289 23.85 -1.06 -11.48
CA LYS A 289 24.51 -0.63 -10.24
C LYS A 289 23.54 -0.74 -9.06
N GLU A 290 24.12 -0.68 -7.85
CA GLU A 290 23.37 -0.75 -6.60
C GLU A 290 23.37 0.58 -5.84
N VAL A 291 24.08 1.59 -6.32
CA VAL A 291 24.21 2.92 -5.69
C VAL A 291 24.50 3.96 -6.77
N GLY A 292 24.20 5.23 -6.48
CA GLY A 292 24.20 6.33 -7.44
C GLY A 292 22.78 6.67 -7.90
N GLY A 293 22.65 7.75 -8.67
CA GLY A 293 21.33 8.29 -9.05
C GLY A 293 20.75 9.13 -7.91
N ALA A 294 19.64 8.68 -7.31
CA ALA A 294 18.97 9.41 -6.23
C ALA A 294 19.81 9.52 -4.95
N PHE A 295 20.60 8.49 -4.61
CA PHE A 295 21.48 8.48 -3.44
C PHE A 295 22.92 8.15 -3.84
N LYS A 296 23.87 8.89 -3.29
CA LYS A 296 25.31 8.82 -3.58
C LYS A 296 26.00 7.70 -2.81
N SER A 297 25.55 7.41 -1.58
CA SER A 297 26.23 6.46 -0.69
C SER A 297 25.34 5.39 -0.06
N ILE A 298 24.03 5.41 -0.29
CA ILE A 298 23.07 4.41 0.23
C ILE A 298 22.81 3.35 -0.86
N PRO A 299 23.37 2.13 -0.74
CA PRO A 299 23.17 1.08 -1.75
C PRO A 299 21.81 0.38 -1.61
N LEU A 300 21.41 -0.38 -2.62
CA LEU A 300 20.26 -1.28 -2.56
C LEU A 300 20.52 -2.44 -1.57
N CYS A 301 19.46 -2.89 -0.88
CA CYS A 301 19.54 -4.06 -0.01
C CYS A 301 19.63 -5.35 -0.83
N ARG A 302 20.51 -6.28 -0.40
CA ARG A 302 20.80 -7.57 -1.05
C ARG A 302 20.80 -8.78 -0.13
N LYS A 303 20.75 -8.58 1.18
CA LYS A 303 20.64 -9.66 2.18
C LYS A 303 19.89 -9.16 3.42
N PRO A 304 19.16 -10.03 4.17
CA PRO A 304 18.30 -9.59 5.27
C PRO A 304 19.01 -8.80 6.37
N GLY A 305 20.26 -9.13 6.70
CA GLY A 305 21.05 -8.41 7.71
C GLY A 305 21.90 -7.25 7.19
N GLN A 306 21.69 -6.74 5.97
CA GLN A 306 22.40 -5.57 5.47
C GLN A 306 21.75 -4.29 5.99
N THR A 307 22.54 -3.41 6.60
CA THR A 307 22.09 -2.11 7.10
C THR A 307 22.58 -0.97 6.20
N GLY A 308 22.07 0.24 6.41
CA GLY A 308 22.41 1.43 5.63
C GLY A 308 21.99 1.36 4.16
N CYS A 309 20.96 0.56 3.83
CA CYS A 309 20.57 0.25 2.46
C CYS A 309 19.10 0.60 2.15
N LEU A 310 18.79 0.68 0.86
CA LEU A 310 17.47 1.00 0.30
C LEU A 310 16.71 -0.25 -0.16
N ILE A 311 15.43 -0.33 0.20
CA ILE A 311 14.40 -1.16 -0.42
C ILE A 311 13.42 -0.19 -1.09
N SER A 312 13.17 -0.39 -2.39
CA SER A 312 12.18 0.38 -3.15
C SER A 312 11.61 -0.47 -4.26
N PHE A 313 10.31 -0.30 -4.51
CA PHE A 313 9.57 -0.96 -5.57
C PHE A 313 8.21 -0.26 -5.77
N ALA A 314 7.63 -0.49 -6.95
CA ALA A 314 6.22 -0.33 -7.22
C ALA A 314 5.72 -1.63 -7.86
N THR A 315 4.53 -2.09 -7.48
CA THR A 315 4.08 -3.45 -7.77
C THR A 315 3.07 -3.50 -8.92
N PHE A 316 3.24 -4.43 -9.85
CA PHE A 316 2.32 -4.68 -10.96
C PHE A 316 2.05 -6.18 -11.08
N ARG A 317 0.85 -6.58 -11.52
CA ARG A 317 0.54 -8.00 -11.74
C ARG A 317 1.30 -8.52 -12.96
N SER A 318 1.72 -9.78 -12.96
CA SER A 318 2.26 -10.45 -14.15
C SER A 318 1.24 -10.51 -15.30
N THR A 319 -0.05 -10.51 -14.98
CA THR A 319 -1.16 -10.41 -15.94
C THR A 319 -1.47 -8.97 -16.40
N MET A 320 -0.89 -7.96 -15.74
CA MET A 320 -1.10 -6.54 -16.05
C MET A 320 0.19 -5.73 -15.79
N PRO A 321 1.25 -5.95 -16.61
CA PRO A 321 2.52 -5.25 -16.47
C PRO A 321 2.40 -3.74 -16.80
N PRO A 322 3.40 -2.91 -16.44
CA PRO A 322 3.33 -1.46 -16.63
C PRO A 322 3.05 -1.07 -18.09
N PRO A 323 2.02 -0.26 -18.37
CA PRO A 323 1.76 0.28 -19.70
C PRO A 323 2.70 1.45 -20.03
N ALA A 324 2.69 1.91 -21.29
CA ALA A 324 3.51 3.04 -21.73
C ALA A 324 3.26 4.36 -20.97
N ASN A 325 2.07 4.53 -20.40
CA ASN A 325 1.68 5.66 -19.54
C ASN A 325 1.77 5.34 -18.03
N THR A 326 2.56 4.34 -17.64
CA THR A 326 2.80 4.01 -16.22
C THR A 326 3.25 5.22 -15.40
N LEU A 327 2.74 5.33 -14.17
CA LEU A 327 3.19 6.34 -13.21
C LEU A 327 4.46 5.91 -12.47
N PHE A 328 4.76 4.61 -12.45
CA PHE A 328 5.83 4.02 -11.65
C PHE A 328 6.72 3.07 -12.46
N GLY A 329 7.92 2.80 -11.93
CA GLY A 329 8.89 1.90 -12.55
C GLY A 329 9.66 2.50 -13.75
N LYS A 330 9.40 3.76 -14.10
CA LYS A 330 10.05 4.49 -15.19
C LYS A 330 10.77 5.75 -14.67
N VAL A 331 12.04 5.90 -15.03
CA VAL A 331 12.86 7.08 -14.71
C VAL A 331 13.34 7.77 -15.97
N ASP A 332 13.61 9.07 -15.85
CA ASP A 332 14.35 9.83 -16.86
C ASP A 332 15.87 9.66 -16.68
N GLY A 333 16.62 9.93 -17.75
CA GLY A 333 18.08 9.91 -17.78
C GLY A 333 18.65 8.70 -18.53
N GLU A 334 19.60 8.97 -19.43
CA GLU A 334 20.29 7.91 -20.18
C GLU A 334 21.10 7.01 -19.23
N GLY A 335 21.01 5.70 -19.44
CA GLY A 335 21.71 4.71 -18.60
C GLY A 335 21.15 4.54 -17.18
N MET A 336 20.01 5.16 -16.85
CA MET A 336 19.32 4.98 -15.57
C MET A 336 18.25 3.89 -15.66
N GLU A 337 17.93 3.26 -14.54
CA GLU A 337 16.73 2.43 -14.38
C GLU A 337 16.03 2.72 -13.04
N ALA A 338 14.75 2.38 -12.94
CA ALA A 338 14.04 2.42 -11.67
C ALA A 338 14.58 1.35 -10.71
N VAL A 339 14.61 1.65 -9.42
CA VAL A 339 14.93 0.67 -8.38
C VAL A 339 13.77 -0.33 -8.22
N CYS A 340 14.10 -1.61 -8.35
CA CYS A 340 13.31 -2.70 -7.76
C CYS A 340 14.20 -3.50 -6.80
N VAL A 341 13.70 -3.74 -5.59
CA VAL A 341 14.26 -4.64 -4.59
C VAL A 341 13.13 -5.52 -4.08
N ASN A 342 13.19 -6.82 -4.37
CA ASN A 342 12.18 -7.79 -3.94
C ASN A 342 12.35 -8.12 -2.44
N PRO A 343 11.41 -7.78 -1.55
CA PRO A 343 11.52 -8.11 -0.12
C PRO A 343 11.52 -9.61 0.15
N ALA A 344 10.86 -10.41 -0.68
CA ALA A 344 10.83 -11.87 -0.53
C ALA A 344 12.11 -12.58 -1.01
N ALA A 345 12.95 -11.90 -1.81
CA ALA A 345 14.21 -12.44 -2.33
C ALA A 345 15.23 -11.32 -2.58
N LEU A 346 15.81 -10.76 -1.50
CA LEU A 346 16.75 -9.63 -1.59
C LEU A 346 17.97 -9.91 -2.47
N ALA A 347 18.41 -11.17 -2.58
CA ALA A 347 19.52 -11.58 -3.44
C ALA A 347 19.15 -11.66 -4.94
N GLY A 348 17.88 -11.42 -5.29
CA GLY A 348 17.31 -11.57 -6.62
C GLY A 348 16.48 -12.85 -6.78
N GLY A 349 15.70 -12.90 -7.87
CA GLY A 349 14.77 -14.00 -8.18
C GLY A 349 13.36 -13.79 -7.62
N SER A 350 12.57 -14.87 -7.69
CA SER A 350 11.22 -14.94 -7.14
C SER A 350 11.23 -15.45 -5.70
N GLY A 351 10.31 -14.95 -4.89
CA GLY A 351 10.12 -15.38 -3.50
C GLY A 351 8.65 -15.30 -3.06
N PRO A 352 8.24 -16.12 -2.06
CA PRO A 352 6.89 -16.10 -1.53
C PRO A 352 6.64 -14.83 -0.71
N LEU A 353 5.49 -14.20 -0.96
CA LEU A 353 5.06 -13.02 -0.25
C LEU A 353 4.40 -13.39 1.09
N HIS A 354 4.87 -12.78 2.16
CA HIS A 354 4.22 -12.82 3.47
C HIS A 354 3.29 -11.61 3.57
N ALA A 355 2.15 -11.72 2.89
CA ALA A 355 1.18 -10.65 2.75
C ALA A 355 0.23 -10.55 3.97
N TYR A 356 -0.12 -9.32 4.34
CA TYR A 356 -1.18 -8.99 5.29
C TYR A 356 -2.21 -8.11 4.59
N LEU A 357 -3.18 -8.77 3.95
CA LEU A 357 -4.23 -8.17 3.14
C LEU A 357 -5.43 -7.77 4.01
N THR A 358 -6.33 -6.93 3.50
CA THR A 358 -7.48 -6.43 4.27
C THR A 358 -8.54 -7.52 4.48
N GLY A 359 -8.89 -7.81 5.74
CA GLY A 359 -10.01 -8.71 6.05
C GLY A 359 -11.37 -8.00 5.90
N ALA A 360 -11.41 -6.72 6.27
CA ALA A 360 -12.64 -5.92 6.27
C ALA A 360 -12.94 -5.19 4.95
N GLY A 361 -12.19 -5.44 3.87
CA GLY A 361 -12.44 -4.84 2.55
C GLY A 361 -12.10 -3.35 2.42
N SER A 362 -11.35 -2.79 3.38
CA SER A 362 -10.84 -1.41 3.33
C SER A 362 -9.38 -1.38 2.85
N LEU A 363 -9.09 -0.60 1.81
CA LEU A 363 -7.73 -0.31 1.31
C LEU A 363 -7.20 1.00 1.90
N ILE A 364 -6.04 1.48 1.45
CA ILE A 364 -5.38 2.66 2.02
C ILE A 364 -6.16 3.98 1.81
N VAL A 365 -6.99 4.05 0.76
CA VAL A 365 -7.94 5.15 0.53
C VAL A 365 -9.37 4.60 0.59
N GLY A 366 -10.27 5.39 1.18
CA GLY A 366 -11.64 4.95 1.50
C GLY A 366 -12.47 4.64 0.25
N GLY A 367 -12.98 3.40 0.18
CA GLY A 367 -13.83 2.93 -0.92
C GLY A 367 -14.10 1.45 -0.82
N ALA A 368 -15.08 1.05 -0.02
CA ALA A 368 -15.50 -0.35 0.11
C ALA A 368 -16.13 -0.83 -1.21
N LEU A 369 -15.31 -1.44 -2.08
CA LEU A 369 -15.74 -1.93 -3.40
C LEU A 369 -15.51 -3.43 -3.63
N GLN A 370 -14.70 -4.09 -2.81
CA GLN A 370 -14.53 -5.55 -2.88
C GLN A 370 -14.53 -6.16 -1.48
N LYS A 371 -15.70 -6.69 -1.07
CA LYS A 371 -15.75 -7.75 -0.06
C LYS A 371 -15.12 -8.98 -0.70
N GLN A 372 -13.85 -9.24 -0.42
CA GLN A 372 -13.19 -10.42 -0.92
C GLN A 372 -13.71 -11.66 -0.17
N GLN A 373 -14.26 -12.61 -0.92
CA GLN A 373 -14.54 -13.94 -0.39
C GLN A 373 -13.23 -14.73 -0.40
N TRP A 374 -12.61 -14.88 0.77
CA TRP A 374 -11.29 -15.52 0.91
C TRP A 374 -11.32 -17.05 0.85
N VAL A 375 -12.49 -17.66 1.01
CA VAL A 375 -12.71 -19.12 0.85
C VAL A 375 -14.05 -19.43 0.18
N THR A 376 -14.10 -20.51 -0.59
CA THR A 376 -15.29 -20.97 -1.32
C THR A 376 -16.48 -21.31 -0.40
N SER A 377 -16.23 -21.69 0.86
CA SER A 377 -17.27 -21.91 1.87
C SER A 377 -18.01 -20.65 2.31
N GLY A 378 -17.49 -19.46 1.98
CA GLY A 378 -18.06 -18.18 2.40
C GLY A 378 -17.88 -17.86 3.89
N ALA A 379 -17.01 -18.60 4.60
CA ALA A 379 -16.71 -18.33 6.00
C ALA A 379 -16.20 -16.88 6.20
N ALA A 380 -16.73 -16.21 7.22
CA ALA A 380 -16.42 -14.82 7.49
C ALA A 380 -14.99 -14.66 8.03
N ILE A 381 -14.33 -13.57 7.61
CA ILE A 381 -13.10 -13.11 8.25
C ILE A 381 -13.48 -12.13 9.35
N GLU A 382 -13.27 -12.52 10.60
CA GLU A 382 -13.57 -11.68 11.77
C GLU A 382 -12.38 -10.79 12.18
N THR A 383 -11.19 -11.08 11.66
CA THR A 383 -9.95 -10.36 11.97
C THR A 383 -9.71 -9.15 11.05
N PRO A 384 -8.99 -8.11 11.51
CA PRO A 384 -8.66 -6.95 10.68
C PRO A 384 -7.89 -7.28 9.38
N PHE A 385 -7.07 -8.35 9.38
CA PHE A 385 -6.23 -8.77 8.26
C PHE A 385 -6.44 -10.24 7.85
N VAL A 386 -6.01 -10.58 6.64
CA VAL A 386 -5.89 -11.94 6.11
C VAL A 386 -4.48 -12.18 5.58
N SER A 387 -3.94 -13.36 5.83
CA SER A 387 -2.73 -13.87 5.16
C SER A 387 -3.06 -15.14 4.37
N VAL A 388 -2.41 -15.30 3.22
CA VAL A 388 -2.68 -16.36 2.23
C VAL A 388 -1.36 -17.05 1.82
N PRO A 389 -0.71 -17.82 2.72
CA PRO A 389 0.61 -18.40 2.45
C PRO A 389 0.62 -19.25 1.18
N GLY A 390 1.62 -19.02 0.33
CA GLY A 390 1.80 -19.74 -0.94
C GLY A 390 0.89 -19.29 -2.09
N LEU A 391 -0.13 -18.44 -1.87
CA LEU A 391 -0.96 -17.89 -2.95
C LEU A 391 -0.19 -16.84 -3.78
N LEU A 392 0.79 -16.17 -3.17
CA LEU A 392 1.45 -15.00 -3.76
C LEU A 392 2.97 -15.15 -3.81
N THR A 393 3.55 -14.83 -4.96
CA THR A 393 5.01 -14.66 -5.12
C THR A 393 5.30 -13.35 -5.84
N ALA A 394 6.47 -12.78 -5.59
CA ALA A 394 6.95 -11.64 -6.36
C ALA A 394 8.40 -11.81 -6.84
N GLN A 395 8.74 -11.13 -7.94
CA GLN A 395 10.09 -11.01 -8.49
C GLN A 395 10.30 -9.63 -9.14
N CYS A 396 11.54 -9.15 -9.25
CA CYS A 396 11.80 -7.93 -10.02
C CYS A 396 11.81 -8.24 -11.52
N ALA A 397 10.93 -7.60 -12.28
CA ALA A 397 10.74 -7.82 -13.72
C ALA A 397 10.93 -6.51 -14.51
N ARG A 398 11.16 -6.64 -15.83
CA ARG A 398 11.34 -5.51 -16.75
C ARG A 398 10.49 -5.71 -18.01
N ASN A 399 9.93 -4.62 -18.52
CA ASN A 399 9.41 -4.53 -19.88
C ASN A 399 9.96 -3.25 -20.55
N GLU A 400 9.46 -2.91 -21.73
CA GLU A 400 9.84 -1.68 -22.44
C GLU A 400 9.42 -0.37 -21.73
N ASN A 401 8.52 -0.46 -20.75
CA ASN A 401 7.96 0.69 -20.03
C ASN A 401 8.59 0.93 -18.65
N GLY A 402 9.18 -0.09 -18.00
CA GLY A 402 9.82 0.08 -16.70
C GLY A 402 10.46 -1.16 -16.07
N HIS A 403 11.02 -0.97 -14.87
CA HIS A 403 11.54 -1.98 -13.95
C HIS A 403 10.75 -1.91 -12.64
N TYR A 404 10.17 -3.04 -12.22
CA TYR A 404 9.09 -3.08 -11.23
C TYR A 404 9.07 -4.41 -10.46
N LEU A 405 8.31 -4.46 -9.37
CA LEU A 405 8.03 -5.71 -8.67
C LEU A 405 6.83 -6.38 -9.34
N GLU A 406 7.06 -7.49 -10.02
CA GLU A 406 6.02 -8.32 -10.59
C GLU A 406 5.40 -9.18 -9.50
N LEU A 407 4.08 -9.11 -9.36
CA LEU A 407 3.24 -9.95 -8.52
C LEU A 407 2.61 -11.06 -9.36
N THR A 408 2.81 -12.31 -8.96
CA THR A 408 2.07 -13.46 -9.49
C THR A 408 1.17 -14.03 -8.40
N VAL A 409 -0.10 -14.23 -8.77
CA VAL A 409 -1.11 -14.90 -7.96
C VAL A 409 -1.28 -16.32 -8.48
N HIS A 410 -1.15 -17.30 -7.60
CA HIS A 410 -1.22 -18.73 -7.88
C HIS A 410 -2.61 -19.28 -7.54
N GLY A 411 -3.63 -18.73 -8.18
CA GLY A 411 -4.99 -19.26 -8.07
C GLY A 411 -5.07 -20.69 -8.60
N ASP A 412 -5.80 -21.54 -7.89
CA ASP A 412 -6.05 -22.93 -8.23
C ASP A 412 -7.52 -23.24 -7.91
N PRO A 413 -8.40 -23.33 -8.92
CA PRO A 413 -9.82 -23.61 -8.73
C PRO A 413 -10.16 -24.97 -8.08
N ALA A 414 -9.17 -25.84 -7.86
CA ALA A 414 -9.31 -27.06 -7.06
C ALA A 414 -9.07 -26.83 -5.55
N ASP A 415 -8.44 -25.71 -5.18
CA ASP A 415 -8.17 -25.25 -3.82
C ASP A 415 -9.35 -24.35 -3.35
N PRO A 416 -9.79 -24.46 -2.08
CA PRO A 416 -10.97 -23.75 -1.56
C PRO A 416 -10.72 -22.28 -1.16
N ARG A 417 -9.59 -21.65 -1.52
CA ARG A 417 -9.30 -20.22 -1.29
C ARG A 417 -9.88 -19.34 -2.41
N ALA A 418 -9.53 -18.05 -2.36
CA ALA A 418 -9.70 -17.15 -3.49
C ALA A 418 -8.57 -17.33 -4.52
N ASP A 419 -8.94 -17.45 -5.80
CA ASP A 419 -8.01 -17.51 -6.94
C ASP A 419 -7.33 -16.16 -7.25
N ASP A 420 -7.87 -15.06 -6.73
CA ASP A 420 -7.33 -13.71 -6.90
C ASP A 420 -7.44 -12.89 -5.60
N ILE A 421 -6.81 -11.73 -5.57
CA ILE A 421 -6.82 -10.77 -4.47
C ILE A 421 -7.33 -9.40 -4.93
N PRO A 422 -7.94 -8.59 -4.05
CA PRO A 422 -8.21 -7.18 -4.33
C PRO A 422 -6.92 -6.36 -4.24
N GLY A 423 -6.90 -5.18 -4.87
CA GLY A 423 -5.80 -4.21 -4.69
C GLY A 423 -5.58 -3.24 -5.84
N ASP A 424 -6.09 -3.55 -7.02
CA ASP A 424 -6.01 -2.67 -8.19
C ASP A 424 -6.80 -1.37 -7.96
N LEU A 425 -6.21 -0.23 -8.35
CA LEU A 425 -6.95 1.03 -8.34
C LEU A 425 -8.01 1.02 -9.43
N ALA A 426 -9.28 1.08 -9.05
CA ALA A 426 -10.41 1.23 -9.98
C ALA A 426 -11.03 2.63 -9.89
N MET A 427 -11.23 3.28 -11.05
CA MET A 427 -12.00 4.52 -11.18
C MET A 427 -13.22 4.26 -12.07
N LEU A 428 -14.41 4.65 -11.60
CA LEU A 428 -15.68 4.42 -12.31
C LEU A 428 -15.88 2.97 -12.78
N GLY A 429 -15.49 2.00 -11.94
CA GLY A 429 -15.57 0.56 -12.22
C GLY A 429 -14.52 0.02 -13.19
N ARG A 430 -13.52 0.82 -13.59
CA ARG A 430 -12.42 0.40 -14.49
C ARG A 430 -11.09 0.45 -13.75
N VAL A 431 -10.37 -0.67 -13.74
CA VAL A 431 -8.96 -0.74 -13.29
C VAL A 431 -8.13 0.29 -14.05
N GLN A 432 -7.15 0.88 -13.37
CA GLN A 432 -6.20 1.87 -13.88
C GLN A 432 -4.80 1.23 -13.97
N PRO A 433 -4.43 0.56 -15.09
CA PRO A 433 -3.22 -0.27 -15.16
C PRO A 433 -1.92 0.51 -14.92
N ASN A 434 -1.92 1.82 -15.16
CA ASN A 434 -0.79 2.71 -14.94
C ASN A 434 -0.43 2.95 -13.46
N TRP A 435 -1.30 2.52 -12.53
CA TRP A 435 -1.03 2.52 -11.10
C TRP A 435 -0.56 1.16 -10.57
N GLY A 436 -0.78 0.06 -11.29
CA GLY A 436 -0.55 -1.29 -10.77
C GLY A 436 -1.29 -1.54 -9.45
N MET A 437 -0.61 -2.22 -8.52
CA MET A 437 -1.12 -2.62 -7.20
C MET A 437 -0.83 -1.57 -6.10
N HIS A 438 -0.75 -0.28 -6.47
CA HIS A 438 -0.34 0.82 -5.58
C HIS A 438 -1.11 0.89 -4.26
N LEU A 439 -2.38 0.47 -4.22
CA LEU A 439 -3.17 0.49 -2.99
C LEU A 439 -2.76 -0.56 -1.95
N VAL A 440 -1.94 -1.54 -2.35
CA VAL A 440 -1.54 -2.70 -1.53
C VAL A 440 -0.04 -3.05 -1.61
N ASP A 441 0.83 -2.24 -2.24
CA ASP A 441 2.30 -2.45 -2.29
C ASP A 441 2.88 -2.94 -0.95
N VAL A 442 2.53 -2.23 0.12
CA VAL A 442 3.00 -2.52 1.47
C VAL A 442 2.32 -3.76 2.02
N ASN A 443 1.00 -3.90 1.86
CA ASN A 443 0.23 -5.06 2.35
C ASN A 443 0.71 -6.38 1.74
N LEU A 444 1.12 -6.38 0.47
CA LEU A 444 1.68 -7.53 -0.24
C LEU A 444 3.00 -8.02 0.36
N THR A 445 3.83 -7.12 0.89
CA THR A 445 5.21 -7.41 1.31
C THR A 445 5.44 -7.24 2.82
N MET A 446 4.40 -6.85 3.56
CA MET A 446 4.46 -6.40 4.95
C MET A 446 5.22 -7.35 5.87
N GLY A 447 4.92 -8.66 5.83
CA GLY A 447 5.62 -9.65 6.66
C GLY A 447 7.09 -9.77 6.28
N ASN A 448 7.41 -9.83 4.97
CA ASN A 448 8.79 -9.88 4.50
C ASN A 448 9.59 -8.64 4.95
N LEU A 449 8.98 -7.46 4.92
CA LEU A 449 9.60 -6.21 5.36
C LEU A 449 9.81 -6.18 6.88
N VAL A 450 8.85 -6.66 7.67
CA VAL A 450 8.98 -6.82 9.13
C VAL A 450 10.11 -7.80 9.48
N ASP A 451 10.21 -8.93 8.77
CA ASP A 451 11.27 -9.92 8.95
C ASP A 451 12.66 -9.36 8.58
N ILE A 452 12.74 -8.58 7.50
CA ILE A 452 13.97 -7.85 7.14
C ILE A 452 14.34 -6.85 8.24
N VAL A 453 13.40 -6.02 8.70
CA VAL A 453 13.68 -5.04 9.78
C VAL A 453 14.14 -5.75 11.06
N ALA A 454 13.57 -6.92 11.41
CA ALA A 454 14.05 -7.74 12.52
C ALA A 454 15.50 -8.22 12.32
N ALA A 455 15.83 -8.70 11.12
CA ALA A 455 17.19 -9.14 10.78
C ALA A 455 18.20 -7.98 10.77
N GLN A 456 17.81 -6.81 10.24
CA GLN A 456 18.63 -5.60 10.24
C GLN A 456 18.84 -5.06 11.66
N ALA A 457 17.79 -5.01 12.49
CA ALA A 457 17.88 -4.59 13.89
C ALA A 457 18.86 -5.46 14.71
N LYS A 458 18.88 -6.77 14.45
CA LYS A 458 19.83 -7.71 15.06
C LYS A 458 21.25 -7.57 14.51
N ALA A 459 21.39 -7.23 13.23
CA ALA A 459 22.69 -7.07 12.57
C ALA A 459 23.35 -5.70 12.82
N PHE A 460 22.56 -4.68 13.19
CA PHE A 460 23.02 -3.32 13.39
C PHE A 460 24.03 -3.23 14.53
N LYS A 461 25.26 -2.84 14.20
CA LYS A 461 26.32 -2.54 15.16
C LYS A 461 26.45 -1.02 15.26
N ARG A 462 26.52 -0.52 16.50
CA ARG A 462 26.89 0.87 16.81
C ARG A 462 28.39 1.07 16.69
#